data_AF-A0A959H2V3-F1
#
_entry.id   AF-A0A959H2V3-F1
#
_cell.length_a   1.000
_cell.length_b   1.000
_cell.length_c   1.000
_cell.angle_alpha   90.00
_cell.angle_beta   90.00
_cell.angle_gamma   90.00
#
_symmetry.space_group_name_H-M   'P 1'
#
loop_
_entity.id
_entity.type
_entity.pdbx_description
1 polymer ?
#
loop_
_entity_poly.entity_id
_entity_poly.type
_entity_poly.pdbx_seq_one_letter_code
_entity_poly.pdbx_strand_id
1 'polypeptide(L)'
;MNTATTSSPGTWRQAWAQPRFRVAAGFSLLVLLANLFVLPGYFQFLEHRPGAALDDPVLRLLPPRDFSGPIFLLIYCALFYIVGRSVFSPGIFIRFLSSYALVLLMRVATLYLTPLAPPAGLVPMPDPLTPFFSGAPALTQDLFFSGHTSTAFLIFLSLTGKAEKLAALALVAVLAALLLFQHIHYTIDILSAIPFAYLGYRISKKAIP
;
A
#
# COMPACT_ATOMS: atom_id res chain seq x y z
N MET A 1 -23.80 20.87 20.41
CA MET A 1 -24.44 20.26 19.23
C MET A 1 -23.36 19.82 18.25
N ASN A 2 -22.89 18.57 18.34
CA ASN A 2 -21.99 17.97 17.35
C ASN A 2 -22.80 16.93 16.58
N THR A 3 -23.20 17.27 15.36
CA THR A 3 -23.80 16.31 14.43
C THR A 3 -22.71 15.34 13.99
N ALA A 4 -22.66 14.19 14.65
CA ALA A 4 -22.02 13.02 14.09
C ALA A 4 -22.77 12.68 12.79
N THR A 5 -22.22 13.07 11.64
CA THR A 5 -22.67 12.62 10.33
C THR A 5 -22.29 11.15 10.19
N THR A 6 -23.10 10.28 10.80
CA THR A 6 -23.16 8.87 10.44
C THR A 6 -23.79 8.80 9.05
N SER A 7 -22.97 8.85 8.01
CA SER A 7 -23.43 8.57 6.65
C SER A 7 -23.95 7.13 6.62
N SER A 8 -25.26 7.00 6.37
CA SER A 8 -25.89 5.72 6.06
C SER A 8 -25.08 5.02 4.96
N PRO A 9 -24.94 3.68 4.96
CA PRO A 9 -24.39 2.97 3.82
C PRO A 9 -25.31 3.21 2.62
N GLY A 10 -25.00 4.26 1.85
CA GLY A 10 -25.73 4.60 0.65
C GLY A 10 -25.63 3.45 -0.34
N THR A 11 -26.74 3.15 -1.02
CA THR A 11 -26.71 2.14 -2.08
C THR A 11 -25.76 2.58 -3.20
N TRP A 12 -25.18 1.64 -3.94
CA TRP A 12 -24.30 1.95 -5.08
C TRP A 12 -24.93 2.94 -6.07
N ARG A 13 -26.24 2.82 -6.30
CA ARG A 13 -27.01 3.75 -7.14
C ARG A 13 -26.96 5.19 -6.63
N GLN A 14 -27.10 5.39 -5.31
CA GLN A 14 -27.02 6.71 -4.69
C GLN A 14 -25.59 7.27 -4.73
N ALA A 15 -24.59 6.44 -4.47
CA ALA A 15 -23.19 6.84 -4.54
C ALA A 15 -22.81 7.30 -5.95
N TRP A 16 -23.19 6.52 -6.97
CA TRP A 16 -22.88 6.83 -8.37
C TRP A 16 -23.59 8.08 -8.92
N ALA A 17 -24.75 8.44 -8.35
CA ALA A 17 -25.45 9.67 -8.69
C ALA A 17 -24.62 10.93 -8.33
N GLN A 18 -23.69 10.83 -7.37
CA GLN A 18 -22.88 11.96 -6.93
C GLN A 18 -21.73 12.23 -7.91
N PRO A 19 -21.58 13.45 -8.46
CA PRO A 19 -20.49 13.78 -9.39
C PRO A 19 -19.09 13.55 -8.80
N ARG A 20 -18.91 13.89 -7.51
CA ARG A 20 -17.63 13.71 -6.81
C ARG A 20 -17.19 12.25 -6.76
N PHE A 21 -18.13 11.33 -6.55
CA PHE A 21 -17.87 9.90 -6.56
C PHE A 21 -17.36 9.44 -7.94
N ARG A 22 -18.03 9.85 -9.01
CA ARG A 22 -17.65 9.48 -10.39
C ARG A 22 -16.28 10.04 -10.78
N VAL A 23 -15.98 11.28 -10.40
CA VAL A 23 -14.66 11.89 -10.64
C VAL A 23 -13.58 11.13 -9.88
N ALA A 24 -13.80 10.83 -8.60
CA ALA A 24 -12.86 10.05 -7.80
C ALA A 24 -12.66 8.63 -8.38
N ALA A 25 -13.73 7.99 -8.83
CA ALA A 25 -13.67 6.65 -9.41
C ALA A 25 -12.89 6.66 -10.73
N GLY A 26 -13.20 7.61 -11.62
CA GLY A 26 -12.51 7.80 -12.89
C GLY A 26 -11.02 8.12 -12.70
N PHE A 27 -10.69 9.05 -11.79
CA PHE A 27 -9.31 9.35 -11.44
C PHE A 27 -8.56 8.13 -10.92
N SER A 28 -9.15 7.41 -9.96
CA SER A 28 -8.50 6.24 -9.35
C SER A 28 -8.29 5.13 -10.37
N LEU A 29 -9.30 4.87 -11.22
CA LEU A 29 -9.20 3.90 -12.30
C LEU A 29 -8.12 4.28 -13.31
N LEU A 30 -8.07 5.55 -13.72
CA LEU A 30 -7.04 6.04 -14.64
C LEU A 30 -5.63 5.83 -14.07
N VAL A 31 -5.40 6.21 -12.81
CA VAL A 31 -4.11 6.03 -12.14
C VAL A 31 -3.74 4.56 -12.03
N LEU A 32 -4.69 3.68 -11.67
CA LEU A 32 -4.44 2.25 -11.53
C LEU A 32 -4.12 1.59 -12.87
N LEU A 33 -4.87 1.92 -13.93
CA LEU A 33 -4.60 1.43 -15.27
C LEU A 33 -3.24 1.94 -15.77
N ALA A 34 -2.96 3.24 -15.60
CA ALA A 34 -1.66 3.79 -15.96
C ALA A 34 -0.52 3.07 -15.23
N ASN A 35 -0.66 2.81 -13.92
CA ASN A 35 0.33 2.05 -13.15
C ASN A 35 0.47 0.61 -13.66
N LEU A 36 -0.63 -0.08 -13.99
CA LEU A 36 -0.57 -1.45 -14.52
C LEU A 36 0.29 -1.56 -15.77
N PHE A 37 0.23 -0.56 -16.67
CA PHE A 37 1.01 -0.55 -17.91
C PHE A 37 2.41 0.05 -17.74
N VAL A 38 2.60 1.02 -16.84
CA VAL A 38 3.87 1.75 -16.69
C VAL A 38 4.82 1.09 -15.68
N LEU A 39 4.29 0.53 -14.58
CA LEU A 39 5.12 0.01 -13.49
C LEU A 39 6.10 -1.10 -13.90
N PRO A 40 5.76 -2.07 -14.77
CA PRO A 40 6.73 -3.10 -15.14
C PRO A 40 8.01 -2.53 -15.76
N GLY A 41 7.88 -1.60 -16.71
CA GLY A 41 9.03 -0.93 -17.33
C GLY A 41 9.72 0.04 -16.37
N TYR A 42 8.95 0.71 -15.51
CA TYR A 42 9.50 1.59 -14.49
C TYR A 42 10.35 0.85 -13.46
N PHE A 43 9.90 -0.31 -12.98
CA PHE A 43 10.69 -1.14 -12.07
C PHE A 43 11.94 -1.70 -12.75
N GLN A 44 11.86 -2.13 -14.01
CA GLN A 44 13.07 -2.50 -14.76
C GLN A 44 14.07 -1.35 -14.84
N PHE A 45 13.61 -0.12 -15.08
CA PHE A 45 14.46 1.06 -15.04
C PHE A 45 15.10 1.28 -13.66
N LEU A 46 14.33 1.10 -12.57
CA LEU A 46 14.83 1.25 -11.21
C LEU A 46 15.90 0.23 -10.86
N GLU A 47 15.75 -1.05 -11.23
CA GLU A 47 16.71 -2.14 -10.96
C GLU A 47 18.09 -1.94 -11.59
N HIS A 48 18.22 -1.05 -12.59
CA HIS A 48 19.50 -0.74 -13.23
C HIS A 48 20.13 0.55 -12.69
N ARG A 49 19.47 1.23 -11.74
CA ARG A 49 19.91 2.54 -11.26
C ARG A 49 20.76 2.39 -9.99
N PRO A 50 21.95 3.00 -9.94
CA PRO A 50 22.73 3.02 -8.70
C PRO A 50 21.95 3.75 -7.61
N GLY A 51 21.82 3.10 -6.45
CA GLY A 51 21.19 3.67 -5.27
C GLY A 51 22.18 3.79 -4.10
N ALA A 52 21.82 4.61 -3.13
CA ALA A 52 22.59 4.73 -1.89
C ALA A 52 22.20 3.60 -0.92
N ALA A 53 23.19 2.91 -0.36
CA ALA A 53 22.98 1.99 0.75
C ALA A 53 22.88 2.80 2.05
N LEU A 54 21.93 2.46 2.92
CA LEU A 54 21.76 3.10 4.21
C LEU A 54 22.29 2.21 5.32
N ASP A 55 22.97 2.80 6.31
CA ASP A 55 23.35 2.11 7.54
C ASP A 55 22.16 2.07 8.50
N ASP A 56 21.37 1.00 8.44
CA ASP A 56 20.17 0.84 9.27
C ASP A 56 20.51 0.09 10.58
N PRO A 57 20.43 0.77 11.75
CA PRO A 57 20.75 0.16 13.03
C PRO A 57 19.78 -0.96 13.43
N VAL A 58 18.52 -0.90 13.00
CA VAL A 58 17.54 -1.94 13.31
C VAL A 58 17.86 -3.19 12.51
N LEU A 59 18.12 -3.05 11.20
CA LEU A 59 18.45 -4.19 10.35
C LEU A 59 19.78 -4.86 10.73
N ARG A 60 20.75 -4.12 11.28
CA ARG A 60 22.01 -4.69 11.82
C ARG A 60 21.79 -5.64 13.00
N LEU A 61 20.74 -5.42 13.78
CA LEU A 61 20.43 -6.23 14.96
C LEU A 61 19.52 -7.42 14.62
N LEU A 62 18.85 -7.39 13.48
CA LEU A 62 17.90 -8.41 13.06
C LEU A 62 18.59 -9.40 12.10
N PRO A 63 18.56 -10.72 12.37
CA PRO A 63 19.07 -11.70 11.43
C PRO A 63 18.14 -11.84 10.22
N PRO A 64 18.68 -11.89 8.98
CA PRO A 64 17.85 -12.12 7.80
C PRO A 64 17.18 -13.49 7.84
N ARG A 65 15.87 -13.51 7.62
CA ARG A 65 15.08 -14.73 7.59
C ARG A 65 13.91 -14.62 6.62
N ASP A 66 13.69 -15.71 5.89
CA ASP A 66 12.57 -15.81 4.96
C ASP A 66 11.23 -15.96 5.71
N PHE A 67 10.40 -14.93 5.55
CA PHE A 67 9.02 -14.82 5.98
C PHE A 67 8.07 -14.53 4.80
N SER A 68 8.48 -14.80 3.56
CA SER A 68 7.69 -14.55 2.34
C SER A 68 6.27 -15.13 2.45
N GLY A 69 6.15 -16.40 2.84
CA GLY A 69 4.85 -17.07 3.00
C GLY A 69 3.90 -16.33 3.95
N PRO A 70 4.29 -16.12 5.22
CA PRO A 70 3.51 -15.32 6.17
C PRO A 70 3.19 -13.91 5.68
N ILE A 71 4.15 -13.21 5.05
CA ILE A 71 3.96 -11.85 4.52
C ILE A 71 2.86 -11.85 3.46
N PHE A 72 2.96 -12.71 2.43
CA PHE A 72 1.96 -12.79 1.37
C PHE A 72 0.58 -13.22 1.88
N LEU A 73 0.53 -14.18 2.81
CA LEU A 73 -0.73 -14.59 3.44
C LEU A 73 -1.42 -13.39 4.10
N LEU A 74 -0.69 -12.64 4.91
CA LEU A 74 -1.22 -11.48 5.63
C LEU A 74 -1.70 -10.37 4.68
N ILE A 75 -0.91 -10.05 3.66
CA ILE A 75 -1.26 -9.02 2.66
C ILE A 75 -2.49 -9.45 1.86
N TYR A 76 -2.51 -10.68 1.34
CA TYR A 76 -3.62 -11.15 0.52
C TYR A 76 -4.91 -11.28 1.34
N CYS A 77 -4.85 -11.81 2.56
CA CYS A 77 -6.02 -11.83 3.44
C CYS A 77 -6.57 -10.42 3.70
N ALA A 78 -5.70 -9.44 3.95
CA ALA A 78 -6.11 -8.06 4.18
C ALA A 78 -6.72 -7.42 2.92
N LEU A 79 -6.14 -7.68 1.75
CA LEU A 79 -6.65 -7.22 0.46
C LEU A 79 -8.03 -7.84 0.15
N PHE A 80 -8.18 -9.15 0.28
CA PHE A 80 -9.47 -9.82 0.10
C PHE A 80 -10.52 -9.30 1.08
N TYR A 81 -10.12 -9.06 2.33
CA TYR A 81 -11.00 -8.49 3.34
C TYR A 81 -11.51 -7.11 2.94
N ILE A 82 -10.63 -6.16 2.61
CA ILE A 82 -11.05 -4.80 2.25
C ILE A 82 -11.86 -4.78 0.96
N VAL A 83 -11.56 -5.64 -0.02
CA VAL A 83 -12.36 -5.81 -1.24
C VAL A 83 -13.76 -6.32 -0.89
N GLY A 84 -13.86 -7.36 -0.07
CA GLY A 84 -15.15 -7.88 0.40
C GLY A 84 -15.98 -6.83 1.13
N ARG A 85 -15.37 -6.03 2.02
CA ARG A 85 -16.04 -4.91 2.71
C ARG A 85 -16.46 -3.81 1.75
N SER A 86 -15.67 -3.57 0.70
CA SER A 86 -15.93 -2.54 -0.31
C SER A 86 -17.15 -2.85 -1.18
N VAL A 87 -17.43 -4.12 -1.47
CA VAL A 87 -18.63 -4.54 -2.23
C VAL A 87 -19.92 -4.06 -1.56
N PHE A 88 -19.96 -4.06 -0.22
CA PHE A 88 -21.14 -3.64 0.55
C PHE A 88 -21.13 -2.17 0.97
N SER A 89 -20.03 -1.45 0.74
CA SER A 89 -19.89 -0.06 1.16
C SER A 89 -19.18 0.76 0.09
N PRO A 90 -19.93 1.46 -0.79
CA PRO A 90 -19.33 2.30 -1.83
C PRO A 90 -18.42 3.39 -1.24
N GLY A 91 -18.72 3.85 -0.03
CA GLY A 91 -17.89 4.81 0.70
C GLY A 91 -16.51 4.24 1.07
N ILE A 92 -16.45 3.00 1.59
CA ILE A 92 -15.16 2.34 1.89
C ILE A 92 -14.40 2.11 0.58
N PHE A 93 -15.09 1.58 -0.44
CA PHE A 93 -14.52 1.32 -1.75
C PHE A 93 -13.80 2.54 -2.32
N ILE A 94 -14.53 3.65 -2.46
CA ILE A 94 -13.99 4.81 -3.17
C ILE A 94 -12.90 5.51 -2.36
N ARG A 95 -13.02 5.55 -1.03
CA ARG A 95 -11.98 6.13 -0.17
C ARG A 95 -10.71 5.30 -0.26
N PHE A 96 -10.80 3.98 -0.13
CA PHE A 96 -9.64 3.12 -0.25
C PHE A 96 -8.98 3.25 -1.63
N LEU A 97 -9.77 3.15 -2.70
CA LEU A 97 -9.30 3.18 -4.08
C LEU A 97 -8.59 4.51 -4.42
N SER A 98 -9.20 5.64 -4.07
CA SER A 98 -8.61 6.96 -4.31
C SER A 98 -7.40 7.24 -3.43
N SER A 99 -7.41 6.77 -2.18
CA SER A 99 -6.24 6.89 -1.31
C SER A 99 -5.06 6.06 -1.83
N TYR A 100 -5.35 4.85 -2.29
CA TYR A 100 -4.35 3.95 -2.87
C TYR A 100 -3.78 4.51 -4.18
N ALA A 101 -4.62 5.07 -5.06
CA ALA A 101 -4.17 5.77 -6.27
C ALA A 101 -3.22 6.93 -5.95
N LEU A 102 -3.56 7.77 -4.95
CA LEU A 102 -2.66 8.85 -4.51
C LEU A 102 -1.35 8.31 -3.94
N VAL A 103 -1.42 7.24 -3.14
CA VAL A 103 -0.22 6.56 -2.62
C VAL A 103 0.65 6.04 -3.74
N LEU A 104 0.09 5.41 -4.77
CA LEU A 104 0.85 4.94 -5.94
C LEU A 104 1.57 6.10 -6.66
N LEU A 105 0.91 7.24 -6.87
CA LEU A 105 1.56 8.41 -7.46
C LEU A 105 2.72 8.91 -6.60
N MET A 106 2.52 8.98 -5.28
CA MET A 106 3.58 9.35 -4.34
C MET A 106 4.72 8.33 -4.38
N ARG A 107 4.44 7.03 -4.48
CA ARG A 107 5.47 5.98 -4.62
C ARG A 107 6.28 6.15 -5.89
N VAL A 108 5.64 6.33 -7.04
CA VAL A 108 6.36 6.55 -8.31
C VAL A 108 7.25 7.79 -8.21
N ALA A 109 6.77 8.87 -7.58
CA ALA A 109 7.61 10.04 -7.35
C ALA A 109 8.78 9.75 -6.39
N THR A 110 8.54 9.10 -5.25
CA THR A 110 9.59 8.86 -4.25
C THR A 110 10.61 7.86 -4.75
N LEU A 111 10.22 6.74 -5.34
CA LEU A 111 11.14 5.76 -5.93
C LEU A 111 12.10 6.41 -6.96
N TYR A 112 11.62 7.40 -7.71
CA TYR A 112 12.47 8.16 -8.62
C TYR A 112 13.40 9.14 -7.88
N LEU A 113 12.92 9.81 -6.84
CA LEU A 113 13.68 10.85 -6.15
C LEU A 113 14.66 10.29 -5.11
N THR A 114 14.44 9.09 -4.60
CA THR A 114 15.22 8.45 -3.55
C THR A 114 15.75 7.09 -4.00
N PRO A 115 16.73 7.05 -4.93
CA PRO A 115 17.31 5.79 -5.34
C PRO A 115 18.10 5.17 -4.18
N LEU A 116 17.59 4.09 -3.62
CA LEU A 116 18.26 3.32 -2.57
C LEU A 116 18.78 1.99 -3.14
N ALA A 117 19.92 1.54 -2.60
CA ALA A 117 20.41 0.21 -2.84
C ALA A 117 19.74 -0.78 -1.86
N PRO A 118 19.56 -2.06 -2.24
CA PRO A 118 19.06 -3.11 -1.36
C PRO A 118 19.77 -3.13 0.00
N PRO A 119 19.04 -3.34 1.12
CA PRO A 119 19.67 -3.58 2.41
C PRO A 119 20.63 -4.77 2.37
N ALA A 120 21.70 -4.70 3.15
CA ALA A 120 22.60 -5.82 3.31
C ALA A 120 21.85 -7.04 3.87
N GLY A 121 22.03 -8.20 3.26
CA GLY A 121 21.34 -9.43 3.65
C GLY A 121 19.89 -9.53 3.17
N LEU A 122 19.47 -8.73 2.18
CA LEU A 122 18.14 -8.85 1.55
C LEU A 122 17.82 -10.31 1.22
N VAL A 123 16.67 -10.78 1.71
CA VAL A 123 16.12 -12.09 1.38
C VAL A 123 15.10 -11.89 0.26
N PRO A 124 15.37 -12.36 -0.98
CA PRO A 124 14.47 -12.14 -2.11
C PRO A 124 13.05 -12.63 -1.79
N MET A 125 12.06 -11.81 -2.13
CA MET A 125 10.65 -12.10 -1.88
C MET A 125 9.87 -12.05 -3.21
N PRO A 126 10.03 -13.06 -4.09
CA PRO A 126 9.27 -13.12 -5.34
C PRO A 126 7.77 -13.26 -5.03
N ASP A 127 6.94 -12.49 -5.72
CA ASP A 127 5.50 -12.59 -5.57
C ASP A 127 5.01 -13.97 -6.06
N PRO A 128 4.24 -14.73 -5.25
CA PRO A 128 3.72 -16.04 -5.60
C PRO A 128 2.89 -16.07 -6.89
N LEU A 129 2.31 -14.95 -7.27
CA LEU A 129 1.51 -14.79 -8.46
C LEU A 129 2.34 -14.44 -9.69
N THR A 130 3.55 -13.89 -9.54
CA THR A 130 4.42 -13.48 -10.66
C THR A 130 4.69 -14.58 -11.69
N PRO A 131 4.95 -15.86 -11.31
CA PRO A 131 5.12 -16.95 -12.27
C PRO A 131 3.93 -17.16 -13.21
N PHE A 132 2.71 -16.77 -12.82
CA PHE A 132 1.51 -16.93 -13.63
C PHE A 132 1.26 -15.78 -14.62
N PHE A 133 1.94 -14.64 -14.44
CA PHE A 133 1.68 -13.42 -15.23
C PHE A 133 2.86 -12.96 -16.07
N SER A 134 4.08 -13.01 -15.55
CA SER A 134 5.26 -12.43 -16.23
C SER A 134 6.55 -13.22 -16.06
N GLY A 135 6.66 -14.08 -15.04
CA GLY A 135 7.89 -14.82 -14.74
C GLY A 135 9.09 -13.93 -14.38
N ALA A 136 8.87 -12.65 -14.08
CA ALA A 136 9.92 -11.69 -13.75
C ALA A 136 10.61 -12.04 -12.42
N PRO A 137 11.91 -11.70 -12.25
CA PRO A 137 12.61 -11.89 -10.98
C PRO A 137 12.02 -11.01 -9.87
N ALA A 138 12.34 -11.34 -8.62
CA ALA A 138 11.97 -10.53 -7.46
C ALA A 138 12.58 -9.12 -7.59
N LEU A 139 11.78 -8.09 -7.30
CA LEU A 139 12.24 -6.70 -7.25
C LEU A 139 13.13 -6.51 -6.01
N THR A 140 14.25 -5.83 -6.18
CA THR A 140 15.22 -5.54 -5.12
C THR A 140 15.35 -4.05 -4.82
N GLN A 141 15.00 -3.19 -5.80
CA GLN A 141 15.10 -1.73 -5.69
C GLN A 141 13.73 -1.03 -5.53
N ASP A 142 12.67 -1.76 -5.18
CA ASP A 142 11.39 -1.17 -4.75
C ASP A 142 11.48 -0.61 -3.31
N LEU A 143 12.34 0.39 -3.12
CA LEU A 143 12.76 0.93 -1.82
C LEU A 143 12.38 2.41 -1.67
N PHE A 144 11.82 2.73 -0.50
CA PHE A 144 11.30 4.04 -0.08
C PHE A 144 10.03 4.57 -0.79
N PHE A 145 8.90 4.69 -0.10
CA PHE A 145 8.54 4.07 1.20
C PHE A 145 8.06 2.61 0.99
N SER A 146 7.57 1.92 2.02
CA SER A 146 7.07 0.54 1.88
C SER A 146 5.64 0.47 1.33
N GLY A 147 5.47 -0.24 0.20
CA GLY A 147 4.16 -0.42 -0.46
C GLY A 147 3.22 -1.29 0.37
N HIS A 148 3.75 -2.39 0.89
CA HIS A 148 3.09 -3.31 1.81
C HIS A 148 2.54 -2.60 3.06
N THR A 149 3.41 -1.85 3.74
CA THR A 149 3.04 -1.13 4.97
C THR A 149 2.01 -0.04 4.68
N SER A 150 2.21 0.75 3.61
CA SER A 150 1.27 1.83 3.26
C SER A 150 -0.12 1.29 2.92
N THR A 151 -0.20 0.16 2.21
CA THR A 151 -1.46 -0.50 1.86
C THR A 151 -2.17 -1.05 3.09
N ALA A 152 -1.46 -1.78 3.95
CA ALA A 152 -2.02 -2.29 5.20
C ALA A 152 -2.53 -1.15 6.11
N PHE A 153 -1.79 -0.03 6.17
CA PHE A 153 -2.22 1.14 6.93
C PHE A 153 -3.42 1.86 6.30
N LEU A 154 -3.50 1.92 4.97
CA LEU A 154 -4.70 2.42 4.27
C LEU A 154 -5.94 1.57 4.55
N ILE A 155 -5.79 0.24 4.64
CA ILE A 155 -6.88 -0.66 5.05
C ILE A 155 -7.36 -0.27 6.45
N PHE A 156 -6.45 -0.13 7.41
CA PHE A 156 -6.77 0.35 8.76
C PHE A 156 -7.53 1.69 8.76
N LEU A 157 -7.09 2.66 7.97
CA LEU A 157 -7.75 3.98 7.89
C LEU A 157 -9.14 3.91 7.24
N SER A 158 -9.35 2.96 6.33
CA SER A 158 -10.59 2.82 5.55
C SER A 158 -11.69 2.07 6.29
N LEU A 159 -11.33 1.19 7.24
CA LEU A 159 -12.27 0.44 8.07
C LEU A 159 -12.94 1.34 9.13
N THR A 160 -14.17 1.00 9.48
CA THR A 160 -15.01 1.78 10.42
C THR A 160 -15.25 1.06 11.76
N GLY A 161 -15.31 -0.27 11.78
CA GLY A 161 -15.52 -1.05 12.99
C GLY A 161 -14.30 -1.04 13.93
N LYS A 162 -14.51 -0.85 15.24
CA LYS A 162 -13.42 -0.76 16.23
C LYS A 162 -12.53 -2.02 16.23
N ALA A 163 -13.14 -3.20 16.22
CA ALA A 163 -12.42 -4.47 16.19
C ALA A 163 -11.65 -4.65 14.88
N GLU A 164 -12.27 -4.34 13.74
CA GLU A 164 -11.63 -4.42 12.42
C GLU A 164 -10.39 -3.49 12.35
N LYS A 165 -10.52 -2.28 12.89
CA LYS A 165 -9.42 -1.32 12.95
C LYS A 165 -8.29 -1.79 13.86
N LEU A 166 -8.61 -2.34 15.03
CA LEU A 166 -7.59 -2.87 15.93
C LEU A 166 -6.84 -4.05 15.27
N ALA A 167 -7.57 -4.96 14.62
CA ALA A 167 -6.99 -6.07 13.88
C ALA A 167 -6.10 -5.58 12.73
N ALA A 168 -6.56 -4.60 11.94
CA ALA A 168 -5.77 -4.03 10.86
C ALA A 168 -4.53 -3.28 11.35
N LEU A 169 -4.60 -2.62 12.52
CA LEU A 169 -3.43 -1.97 13.11
C LEU A 169 -2.42 -2.98 13.65
N ALA A 170 -2.89 -4.05 14.29
CA ALA A 170 -2.04 -5.16 14.71
C ALA A 170 -1.36 -5.82 13.51
N LEU A 171 -2.10 -6.03 12.42
CA LEU A 171 -1.58 -6.50 11.15
C LEU A 171 -0.45 -5.59 10.62
N VAL A 172 -0.62 -4.26 10.65
CA VAL A 172 0.44 -3.33 10.22
C VAL A 172 1.71 -3.53 11.05
N ALA A 173 1.59 -3.67 12.38
CA ALA A 173 2.74 -3.89 13.25
C ALA A 173 3.44 -5.23 12.99
N VAL A 174 2.66 -6.31 12.84
CA VAL A 174 3.21 -7.64 12.52
C VAL A 174 3.88 -7.62 11.15
N LEU A 175 3.21 -7.08 10.13
CA LEU A 175 3.76 -6.99 8.77
C LEU A 175 5.04 -6.16 8.75
N ALA A 176 5.08 -5.01 9.45
CA ALA A 176 6.29 -4.21 9.58
C ALA A 176 7.46 -5.01 10.17
N ALA A 177 7.23 -5.79 11.24
CA ALA A 177 8.27 -6.64 11.82
C ALA A 177 8.76 -7.71 10.82
N LEU A 178 7.86 -8.41 10.13
CA LEU A 178 8.23 -9.44 9.16
C LEU A 178 9.02 -8.87 7.99
N LEU A 179 8.63 -7.69 7.48
CA LEU A 179 9.35 -7.00 6.40
C LEU A 179 10.78 -6.63 6.79
N LEU A 180 11.02 -6.27 8.06
CA LEU A 180 12.36 -5.99 8.58
C LEU A 180 13.21 -7.27 8.67
N PHE A 181 12.64 -8.38 9.17
CA PHE A 181 13.34 -9.66 9.18
C PHE A 181 13.64 -10.22 7.78
N GLN A 182 12.81 -9.89 6.80
CA GLN A 182 13.04 -10.24 5.39
C GLN A 182 14.13 -9.35 4.74
N HIS A 183 14.50 -8.23 5.38
CA HIS A 183 15.45 -7.24 4.84
C HIS A 183 15.09 -6.70 3.45
N ILE A 184 13.80 -6.70 3.09
CA ILE A 184 13.33 -6.15 1.80
C ILE A 184 13.05 -4.65 1.85
N HIS A 185 13.05 -4.07 3.04
CA HIS A 185 12.85 -2.65 3.26
C HIS A 185 13.73 -2.15 4.39
N TYR A 186 14.20 -0.91 4.28
CA TYR A 186 14.78 -0.20 5.40
C TYR A 186 13.68 0.19 6.41
N THR A 187 14.08 0.41 7.66
CA THR A 187 13.20 0.93 8.72
C THR A 187 12.56 2.25 8.29
N ILE A 188 13.32 3.12 7.62
CA ILE A 188 12.80 4.40 7.12
C ILE A 188 11.69 4.21 6.08
N ASP A 189 11.73 3.14 5.27
CA ASP A 189 10.70 2.84 4.28
C ASP A 189 9.37 2.51 4.97
N ILE A 190 9.43 1.71 6.03
CA ILE A 190 8.27 1.29 6.82
C ILE A 190 7.69 2.46 7.60
N LEU A 191 8.53 3.22 8.30
CA LEU A 191 8.07 4.37 9.09
C LEU A 191 7.48 5.47 8.20
N SER A 192 8.09 5.74 7.05
CA SER A 192 7.60 6.76 6.10
C SER A 192 6.29 6.35 5.44
N ALA A 193 6.00 5.05 5.32
CA ALA A 193 4.76 4.58 4.72
C ALA A 193 3.50 5.08 5.46
N ILE A 194 3.58 5.27 6.78
CA ILE A 194 2.47 5.73 7.64
C ILE A 194 2.03 7.16 7.27
N PRO A 195 2.89 8.20 7.31
CA PRO A 195 2.49 9.56 6.94
C PRO A 195 2.08 9.69 5.47
N PHE A 196 2.72 8.98 4.54
CA PHE A 196 2.30 8.99 3.12
C PHE A 196 0.91 8.38 2.92
N ALA A 197 0.65 7.21 3.53
CA ALA A 197 -0.68 6.60 3.51
C ALA A 197 -1.74 7.51 4.15
N TYR A 198 -1.41 8.11 5.30
CA TYR A 198 -2.31 9.05 5.96
C TYR A 198 -2.59 10.29 5.11
N LEU A 199 -1.58 10.85 4.44
CA LEU A 199 -1.74 11.98 3.53
C LEU A 199 -2.67 11.65 2.36
N GLY A 200 -2.43 10.51 1.69
CA GLY A 200 -3.31 10.02 0.61
C GLY A 200 -4.75 9.85 1.08
N TYR A 201 -4.95 9.25 2.27
CA TYR A 201 -6.26 9.11 2.88
C TYR A 201 -6.93 10.45 3.20
N ARG A 202 -6.19 11.41 3.76
CA ARG A 202 -6.72 12.73 4.13
C ARG A 202 -7.13 13.54 2.90
N ILE A 203 -6.37 13.46 1.81
CA ILE A 203 -6.71 14.11 0.53
C ILE A 203 -7.97 13.46 -0.04
N SER A 204 -8.00 12.13 -0.13
CA SER A 204 -9.16 11.38 -0.64
C SER A 204 -10.44 11.67 0.15
N LYS A 205 -10.36 11.66 1.49
CA LYS A 205 -11.50 11.94 2.38
C LYS A 205 -12.04 13.35 2.24
N LYS A 206 -11.22 14.34 1.83
CA LYS A 206 -11.70 15.70 1.56
C LYS A 206 -12.37 15.82 0.18
N ALA A 207 -11.86 15.07 -0.80
CA ALA A 207 -12.36 15.10 -2.17
C ALA A 207 -13.69 14.35 -2.35
N ILE A 208 -13.94 13.36 -1.50
CA ILE A 208 -15.11 12.48 -1.57
C ILE A 208 -16.02 12.75 -0.35
N PRO A 209 -17.33 12.97 -0.55
CA PRO A 209 -18.30 13.17 0.54
C PRO A 209 -18.44 11.97 1.49
#